data_AF-A0A6J3LUL9-F1
#
_entry.id   AF-A0A6J3LUL9-F1
#
_cell.length_a   1.000
_cell.length_b   1.000
_cell.length_c   1.000
_cell.angle_alpha   90.00
_cell.angle_beta   90.00
_cell.angle_gamma   90.00
#
_symmetry.space_group_name_H-M   'P 1'
#
loop_
_entity.id
_entity.type
_entity.pdbx_description
1 polymer ?
#
loop_
_entity_poly.entity_id
_entity_poly.type
_entity_poly.pdbx_seq_one_letter_code
_entity_poly.pdbx_strand_id
1 'polypeptide(L)'
;MSRALQTGADARALRDTKFPEIFKQKVDITKVQLPVIKKWMADKITKLQGFDDDFLPIMIEEMLIEHRDIREIQTSIRDSLGPPTAAFCLELWKLCLSAQQDPNGVPKELLEAKKLEVKQQKVR
;
A
#
# COMPACT_ATOMS: atom_id res chain seq x y z
N MET A 1 7.05 -25.79 16.83
CA MET A 1 7.35 -25.04 15.59
C MET A 1 6.04 -24.48 15.04
N SER A 2 5.54 -23.39 15.61
CA SER A 2 4.23 -22.84 15.26
C SER A 2 4.39 -21.81 14.16
N ARG A 3 4.10 -22.19 12.92
CA ARG A 3 4.07 -21.28 11.75
C ARG A 3 2.61 -20.98 11.45
N ALA A 4 2.10 -19.91 12.06
CA ALA A 4 0.81 -19.33 11.70
C ALA A 4 1.06 -18.18 10.72
N LEU A 5 1.10 -18.51 9.42
CA LEU A 5 0.89 -17.54 8.36
C LEU A 5 -0.61 -17.53 8.09
N GLN A 6 -1.33 -16.58 8.69
CA GLN A 6 -2.73 -16.37 8.37
C GLN A 6 -2.99 -14.87 8.16
N THR A 7 -2.70 -14.41 6.94
CA THR A 7 -3.38 -13.25 6.35
C THR A 7 -4.03 -13.74 5.05
N GLY A 8 -5.02 -14.62 5.23
CA GLY A 8 -5.89 -15.14 4.18
C GLY A 8 -7.22 -14.38 4.09
N ALA A 9 -7.30 -13.17 4.66
CA ALA A 9 -8.51 -12.36 4.69
C ALA A 9 -8.62 -11.42 3.48
N ASP A 10 -7.51 -11.15 2.78
CA ASP A 10 -7.41 -10.03 1.85
C ASP A 10 -7.82 -10.39 0.42
N ALA A 11 -7.87 -11.69 0.10
CA ALA A 11 -8.21 -12.17 -1.24
C ALA A 11 -9.73 -12.35 -1.48
N ARG A 12 -10.58 -12.20 -0.46
CA ARG A 12 -12.04 -12.44 -0.58
C ARG A 12 -12.88 -11.18 -0.86
N ALA A 13 -12.29 -9.98 -0.80
CA ALA A 13 -13.01 -8.72 -0.97
C ALA A 13 -13.12 -8.21 -2.42
N LEU A 14 -12.66 -8.97 -3.42
CA LEU A 14 -12.53 -8.48 -4.81
C LEU A 14 -13.81 -8.63 -5.68
N ARG A 15 -14.95 -9.04 -5.12
CA ARG A 15 -16.13 -9.43 -5.93
C ARG A 15 -17.40 -8.61 -5.70
N ASP A 16 -17.49 -7.85 -4.62
CA ASP A 16 -18.68 -7.03 -4.35
C ASP A 16 -18.30 -5.57 -4.55
N THR A 17 -19.13 -4.84 -5.30
CA THR A 17 -19.00 -3.42 -5.60
C THR A 17 -19.29 -2.57 -4.35
N LYS A 18 -18.63 -2.89 -3.23
CA LYS A 18 -18.71 -2.22 -1.95
C LYS A 18 -17.29 -1.94 -1.51
N PHE A 19 -16.97 -0.65 -1.44
CA PHE A 19 -15.72 -0.18 -0.87
C PHE A 19 -15.53 -0.82 0.52
N PRO A 20 -14.37 -1.44 0.78
CA PRO A 20 -14.12 -2.08 2.06
C PRO A 20 -14.18 -1.04 3.18
N GLU A 21 -14.63 -1.45 4.37
CA GLU A 21 -14.89 -0.52 5.49
C GLU A 21 -13.64 0.24 5.95
N ILE A 22 -12.44 -0.28 5.63
CA ILE A 22 -11.18 0.42 5.85
C ILE A 22 -11.15 1.79 5.16
N PHE A 23 -11.86 1.97 4.03
CA PHE A 23 -11.93 3.25 3.32
C PHE A 23 -12.76 4.29 4.07
N LYS A 24 -13.57 3.88 5.06
CA LYS A 24 -14.27 4.81 5.97
C LYS A 24 -13.33 5.35 7.05
N GLN A 25 -12.20 4.69 7.31
CA GLN A 25 -11.24 5.14 8.32
C GLN A 25 -10.40 6.28 7.77
N LYS A 26 -10.36 7.39 8.50
CA LYS A 26 -9.51 8.52 8.17
C LYS A 26 -8.05 8.17 8.47
N VAL A 27 -7.19 8.45 7.51
CA VAL A 27 -5.73 8.37 7.66
C VAL A 27 -5.17 9.75 7.91
N ASP A 28 -4.34 9.88 8.95
CA ASP A 28 -3.52 11.06 9.15
C ASP A 28 -2.16 10.90 8.45
N ILE A 29 -2.04 11.45 7.25
CA ILE A 29 -0.85 11.35 6.39
C ILE A 29 0.38 11.97 7.07
N THR A 30 0.17 12.94 7.96
CA THR A 30 1.22 13.58 8.77
C THR A 30 1.89 12.63 9.77
N LYS A 31 1.20 11.53 10.13
CA LYS A 31 1.73 10.46 10.99
C LYS A 31 2.28 9.29 10.18
N VAL A 32 2.20 9.34 8.85
CA VAL A 32 2.64 8.27 7.96
C VAL A 32 3.94 8.67 7.30
N GLN A 33 4.90 7.75 7.26
CA GLN A 33 6.17 7.99 6.58
C GLN A 33 5.99 7.81 5.06
N LEU A 34 5.54 8.87 4.39
CA LEU A 34 5.38 8.95 2.93
C LEU A 34 6.56 8.41 2.12
N PRO A 35 7.85 8.72 2.41
CA PRO A 35 8.95 8.18 1.61
C PRO A 35 9.06 6.64 1.69
N VAL A 36 8.59 6.03 2.77
CA VAL A 36 8.53 4.57 2.91
C VAL A 36 7.38 3.99 2.08
N ILE A 37 6.21 4.64 2.11
CA ILE A 37 5.05 4.27 1.29
C ILE A 37 5.37 4.43 -0.19
N LYS A 38 5.95 5.56 -0.61
CA LYS A 38 6.41 5.84 -1.97
C LYS A 38 7.31 4.75 -2.51
N LYS A 39 8.32 4.34 -1.72
CA LYS A 39 9.24 3.26 -2.12
C LYS A 39 8.51 1.93 -2.32
N TRP A 40 7.54 1.60 -1.47
CA TRP A 40 6.72 0.41 -1.66
C TRP A 40 5.80 0.52 -2.88
N MET A 41 5.20 1.70 -3.11
CA MET A 41 4.35 1.95 -4.26
C MET A 41 5.12 1.77 -5.55
N ALA A 42 6.32 2.35 -5.67
CA ALA A 42 7.19 2.17 -6.83
C ALA A 42 7.44 0.67 -7.10
N ASP A 43 7.91 -0.09 -6.10
CA ASP A 43 8.17 -1.53 -6.25
C ASP A 43 6.90 -2.32 -6.62
N LYS A 44 5.75 -1.96 -6.05
CA LYS A 44 4.46 -2.60 -6.34
C LYS A 44 3.96 -2.25 -7.75
N ILE A 45 4.07 -1.01 -8.19
CA ILE A 45 3.70 -0.54 -9.53
C ILE A 45 4.60 -1.23 -10.57
N THR A 46 5.91 -1.27 -10.34
CA THR A 46 6.86 -1.98 -11.20
C THR A 46 6.53 -3.47 -11.32
N LYS A 47 6.07 -4.12 -10.24
CA LYS A 47 5.57 -5.50 -10.27
C LYS A 47 4.23 -5.67 -11.01
N LEU A 48 3.35 -4.68 -10.97
CA LEU A 48 2.04 -4.72 -11.62
C LEU A 48 2.13 -4.44 -13.12
N GLN A 49 2.93 -3.45 -13.53
CA GLN A 49 3.06 -3.01 -14.91
C GLN A 49 4.22 -3.69 -15.65
N GLY A 50 5.21 -4.22 -14.94
CA GLY A 50 6.39 -4.86 -15.52
C GLY A 50 7.44 -3.88 -16.05
N PHE A 51 7.21 -2.57 -15.87
CA PHE A 51 8.17 -1.50 -16.15
C PHE A 51 8.23 -0.54 -14.97
N ASP A 52 9.36 0.15 -14.82
CA ASP A 52 9.55 1.12 -13.75
C ASP A 52 8.89 2.45 -14.11
N ASP A 53 7.90 2.85 -13.32
CA ASP A 53 7.22 4.14 -13.44
C ASP A 53 7.57 4.97 -12.20
N ASP A 54 8.47 5.95 -12.37
CA ASP A 54 8.88 6.85 -11.28
C ASP A 54 7.89 7.99 -11.06
N PHE A 55 7.05 8.31 -12.05
CA PHE A 55 6.10 9.42 -11.97
C PHE A 55 4.81 9.03 -11.24
N LEU A 56 4.26 7.84 -11.51
CA LEU A 56 3.04 7.35 -10.89
C LEU A 56 3.08 7.30 -9.34
N PRO A 57 4.14 6.78 -8.67
CA PRO A 57 4.23 6.79 -7.22
C PRO A 57 4.38 8.21 -6.64
N ILE A 58 4.98 9.16 -7.38
CA ILE A 58 5.03 10.58 -6.99
C ILE A 58 3.63 11.19 -7.05
N MET A 59 2.90 10.95 -8.14
CA MET A 59 1.54 11.44 -8.31
C MET A 59 0.61 10.91 -7.20
N ILE A 60 0.70 9.63 -6.85
CA ILE A 60 -0.09 9.05 -5.76
C ILE A 60 0.29 9.65 -4.40
N GLU A 61 1.57 9.92 -4.16
CA GLU A 61 2.06 10.59 -2.96
C GLU A 61 1.46 12.00 -2.82
N GLU A 62 1.48 12.80 -3.89
CA GLU A 62 0.87 14.14 -3.89
C GLU A 62 -0.64 14.05 -3.66
N MET A 63 -1.32 13.12 -4.33
CA MET A 63 -2.74 12.88 -4.12
C MET A 63 -3.07 12.45 -2.69
N LEU A 64 -2.22 11.67 -2.03
CA LEU A 64 -2.42 11.32 -0.62
C LEU A 64 -2.33 12.55 0.30
N ILE A 65 -1.46 13.50 -0.03
CA ILE A 65 -1.28 14.75 0.73
C ILE A 65 -2.49 15.68 0.53
N GLU A 66 -2.93 15.85 -0.72
CA GLU A 66 -4.03 16.76 -1.08
C GLU A 66 -5.42 16.16 -0.82
N HIS A 67 -5.63 14.90 -1.21
CA HIS A 67 -6.89 14.18 -1.12
C HIS A 67 -6.83 13.11 -0.02
N ARG A 68 -7.68 13.27 1.00
CA ARG A 68 -7.81 12.27 2.09
C ARG A 68 -8.77 11.13 1.76
N ASP A 69 -9.25 11.06 0.52
CA ASP A 69 -10.28 10.11 0.10
C ASP A 69 -9.73 9.11 -0.92
N ILE A 70 -9.49 7.89 -0.45
CA ILE A 70 -8.97 6.77 -1.27
C ILE A 70 -9.84 6.45 -2.49
N ARG A 71 -11.11 6.83 -2.48
CA ARG A 71 -12.04 6.65 -3.60
C ARG A 71 -11.66 7.52 -4.80
N GLU A 72 -11.19 8.74 -4.56
CA GLU A 72 -10.72 9.64 -5.61
C GLU A 72 -9.40 9.14 -6.17
N ILE A 73 -8.46 8.76 -5.29
CA ILE A 73 -7.19 8.15 -5.67
C ILE A 73 -7.41 6.92 -6.55
N GLN A 74 -8.33 6.03 -6.13
CA GLN A 74 -8.67 4.83 -6.89
C GLN A 74 -9.21 5.17 -8.28
N THR A 75 -9.95 6.27 -8.43
CA THR A 75 -10.50 6.71 -9.72
C THR A 75 -9.41 7.29 -10.62
N SER A 76 -8.55 8.16 -10.09
CA SER A 76 -7.46 8.78 -10.85
C SER A 76 -6.44 7.77 -11.34
N ILE A 77 -6.02 6.82 -10.49
CA ILE A 77 -5.03 5.82 -10.91
C ILE A 77 -5.66 4.64 -11.65
N ARG A 78 -7.00 4.56 -11.72
CA ARG A 78 -7.71 3.50 -12.45
C ARG A 78 -7.33 3.47 -13.91
N ASP A 79 -7.15 4.65 -14.49
CA ASP A 79 -6.78 4.79 -15.90
C ASP A 79 -5.35 4.31 -16.15
N SER A 80 -4.44 4.57 -15.19
CA SER A 80 -3.03 4.19 -15.28
C SER A 80 -2.76 2.71 -14.98
N LEU A 81 -3.36 2.16 -13.92
CA LEU A 81 -3.13 0.78 -13.46
C LEU A 81 -4.17 -0.20 -14.01
N GLY A 82 -5.36 0.24 -14.36
CA GLY A 82 -6.42 -0.59 -14.92
C GLY A 82 -7.05 -1.57 -13.91
N PRO A 83 -7.19 -2.87 -14.24
CA PRO A 83 -7.83 -3.88 -13.37
C PRO A 83 -7.25 -4.03 -11.95
N PRO A 84 -5.91 -4.05 -11.72
CA PRO A 84 -5.35 -4.24 -10.39
C PRO A 84 -5.47 -3.03 -9.46
N THR A 85 -5.98 -1.88 -9.94
CA THR A 85 -6.09 -0.64 -9.17
C THR A 85 -6.81 -0.82 -7.83
N ALA A 86 -7.93 -1.56 -7.82
CA ALA A 86 -8.70 -1.76 -6.59
C ALA A 86 -7.91 -2.50 -5.51
N ALA A 87 -7.13 -3.51 -5.90
CA ALA A 87 -6.28 -4.26 -4.99
C ALA A 87 -5.11 -3.40 -4.48
N PHE A 88 -4.51 -2.61 -5.38
CA PHE A 88 -3.43 -1.68 -5.03
C PHE A 88 -3.87 -0.63 -4.01
N CYS A 89 -4.98 0.08 -4.25
CA CYS A 89 -5.51 1.07 -3.31
C CYS A 89 -5.86 0.46 -1.95
N LEU A 90 -6.37 -0.77 -1.95
CA LEU A 90 -6.73 -1.48 -0.73
C LEU A 90 -5.49 -1.81 0.12
N GLU A 91 -4.41 -2.28 -0.49
CA GLU A 91 -3.13 -2.49 0.20
C GLU A 91 -2.51 -1.17 0.66
N LEU A 92 -2.48 -0.15 -0.20
CA LEU A 92 -1.95 1.17 0.13
C LEU A 92 -2.65 1.76 1.37
N TRP A 93 -3.98 1.70 1.42
CA TRP A 93 -4.74 2.23 2.54
C TRP A 93 -4.50 1.46 3.83
N LYS A 94 -4.31 0.14 3.77
CA LYS A 94 -3.92 -0.68 4.92
C LYS A 94 -2.55 -0.29 5.47
N LEU A 95 -1.58 -0.06 4.58
CA LEU A 95 -0.26 0.43 4.99
C LEU A 95 -0.36 1.78 5.68
N CYS A 96 -1.10 2.72 5.11
CA CYS A 96 -1.35 4.02 5.73
C CYS A 96 -2.01 3.90 7.12
N LEU A 97 -3.02 3.04 7.27
CA LEU A 97 -3.68 2.77 8.56
C LEU A 97 -2.75 2.10 9.57
N SER A 98 -1.91 1.17 9.12
CA SER A 98 -0.91 0.50 9.96
C SER A 98 0.19 1.47 10.41
N ALA A 99 0.63 2.34 9.49
CA ALA A 99 1.63 3.36 9.73
C ALA A 99 1.18 4.39 10.77
N GLN A 100 -0.06 4.90 10.69
CA GLN A 100 -0.57 5.84 11.69
C GLN A 100 -0.75 5.23 13.09
N GLN A 101 -0.86 3.90 13.18
CA GLN A 101 -0.93 3.17 14.45
C GLN A 101 0.47 2.92 15.04
N ASP A 102 1.53 3.05 14.24
CA ASP A 102 2.90 2.94 14.71
C ASP A 102 3.42 4.33 15.15
N PRO A 103 4.05 4.44 16.32
CA PRO A 103 4.59 5.72 16.79
C PRO A 103 5.71 6.27 15.90
N ASN A 104 6.34 5.45 15.06
CA ASN A 104 7.36 5.89 14.10
C ASN A 104 6.77 6.20 12.71
N GLY A 105 5.46 6.03 12.52
CA GLY A 105 4.82 6.23 11.22
C GLY A 105 5.21 5.20 10.15
N VAL A 106 5.74 4.05 10.58
CA VAL A 106 6.20 2.99 9.67
C VAL A 106 5.21 1.83 9.69
N PRO A 107 4.65 1.42 8.54
CA PRO A 107 3.72 0.30 8.50
C PRO A 107 4.42 -1.01 8.83
N LYS A 108 3.79 -1.81 9.71
CA LYS A 108 4.33 -3.10 10.15
C LYS A 108 4.57 -4.06 9.00
N GLU A 109 3.72 -4.06 7.99
CA GLU A 109 3.86 -4.90 6.80
C GLU A 109 5.19 -4.61 6.05
N LEU A 110 5.61 -3.35 5.95
CA LEU A 110 6.89 -3.01 5.31
C LEU A 110 8.09 -3.33 6.20
N LEU A 111 7.94 -3.21 7.53
CA LEU A 111 8.94 -3.67 8.49
C LEU A 111 9.16 -5.19 8.37
N GLU A 112 8.08 -5.96 8.22
CA GLU A 112 8.15 -7.40 8.03
C GLU A 112 8.72 -7.78 6.66
N ALA A 113 8.33 -7.09 5.58
CA ALA A 113 8.90 -7.29 4.25
C ALA A 113 10.42 -7.03 4.24
N LYS A 114 10.87 -5.91 4.82
CA LYS A 114 12.30 -5.56 4.99
C LYS A 114 13.06 -6.62 5.77
N LYS A 115 12.50 -7.12 6.87
CA LYS A 115 13.12 -8.19 7.68
C LYS A 115 13.31 -9.49 6.88
N LEU A 116 12.39 -9.78 5.96
CA LEU A 116 12.46 -10.98 5.12
C LEU A 116 13.55 -10.86 4.03
N GLU A 117 13.74 -9.66 3.47
CA GLU A 117 14.80 -9.40 2.47
C GLU A 117 16.21 -9.34 3.07
N VAL A 118 16.38 -8.77 4.27
CA VAL A 118 17.69 -8.72 4.95
C VAL A 118 18.25 -10.12 5.23
N LYS A 119 17.37 -11.13 5.40
CA LYS A 119 17.80 -12.52 5.54
C LYS A 119 18.39 -13.12 4.26
N GLN A 120 18.06 -12.58 3.08
CA GLN A 120 18.61 -13.04 1.80
C GLN A 120 19.91 -12.30 1.42
N GLN A 121 20.13 -11.08 1.90
CA GLN A 121 21.38 -10.34 1.63
C GLN A 121 22.55 -10.70 2.55
N LYS A 122 22.34 -11.43 3.65
CA LYS A 122 23.43 -11.87 4.56
C LYS A 122 24.14 -13.16 4.13
N VAL A 123 23.92 -13.65 2.92
CA VAL A 123 24.69 -14.74 2.32
C VAL A 123 25.26 -14.27 0.98
N ARG A 124 26.25 -13.39 1.05
CA ARG A 124 27.29 -13.24 0.01
C ARG A 124 28.60 -12.89 0.69
#